data_AF-V6TA03-F1
#
_entry.id   AF-V6TA03-F1
#
_cell.length_a   1.000
_cell.length_b   1.000
_cell.length_c   1.000
_cell.angle_alpha   90.00
_cell.angle_beta   90.00
_cell.angle_gamma   90.00
#
_symmetry.space_group_name_H-M   'P 1'
#
loop_
_entity.id
_entity.type
_entity.pdbx_description
1 polymer ?
#
loop_
_entity_poly.entity_id
_entity_poly.type
_entity_poly.pdbx_seq_one_letter_code
_entity_poly.pdbx_strand_id
1 'polypeptide(L)'
;MIFVWIVLAGALASCREGILDGDCFLLSCDVILDQVYCSVCTAMTEFLIDGQCLSTNVDNTCRHSFGNGTCDSCAGPYLSYRGGCYRVGEDPGNFICKSEDVFYVDGTALCRKCVVYGEFPIDGSCTKRAQGNRCGTTGYEGVCETCGTGYFYHNGGCYRKNRFPGNKICADSSAVEHIGHCGACLAGYETYKGTCLACEDINCRKCGVSMSNCEVCHDGYYLDRDMHDGKGACVPCNPIRNCETCLTDEECTSCARGFFAGFLEASGHCVSCDKGGDGYAGVPNCQVCLPPHPGTADMAAFCTECAGGFYLLISEDRTQTSCVVSCPKNKIHYSNRCVTELEGCHSYGRNDECVKCVPGYRLVEGVCERCAVDNCEVCTSSSSVCNICKAGYGLESGMCNLCGEGCRTCDGDVSVCTTCLLRFNYISPGKNCCISTCPEHSHEVFSGELGFCECYGDYKPSADGLRCEK
;
A
#
# COMPACT_ATOMS: atom_id res chain seq x y z
N MET A 1 -14.28 -50.56 55.34
CA MET A 1 -13.50 -50.21 54.13
C MET A 1 -14.37 -49.29 53.29
N ILE A 2 -14.12 -47.98 53.36
CA ILE A 2 -14.75 -46.97 52.50
C ILE A 2 -13.61 -46.39 51.67
N PHE A 3 -13.58 -46.70 50.38
CA PHE A 3 -12.60 -46.14 49.45
C PHE A 3 -12.97 -44.68 49.18
N VAL A 4 -12.19 -43.76 49.76
CA VAL A 4 -12.21 -42.34 49.40
C VAL A 4 -11.38 -42.20 48.12
N TRP A 5 -12.06 -41.92 47.01
CA TRP A 5 -11.41 -41.47 45.77
C TRP A 5 -10.94 -40.03 45.97
N ILE A 6 -9.66 -39.85 46.25
CA ILE A 6 -8.97 -38.57 46.10
C ILE A 6 -8.85 -38.33 44.60
N VAL A 7 -9.70 -37.48 44.03
CA VAL A 7 -9.41 -36.86 42.73
C VAL A 7 -8.32 -35.83 42.99
N LEU A 8 -7.07 -36.22 42.76
CA LEU A 8 -6.01 -35.26 42.52
C LEU A 8 -6.38 -34.51 41.25
N ALA A 9 -6.85 -33.28 41.38
CA ALA A 9 -6.83 -32.31 40.30
C ALA A 9 -5.35 -32.10 39.93
N GLY A 10 -4.92 -32.77 38.86
CA GLY A 10 -3.60 -32.55 38.28
C GLY A 10 -3.46 -31.09 37.89
N ALA A 11 -2.36 -30.47 38.30
CA ALA A 11 -1.93 -29.19 37.77
C ALA A 11 -1.91 -29.28 36.24
N LEU A 12 -2.75 -28.49 35.58
CA LEU A 12 -2.71 -28.32 34.13
C LEU A 12 -1.33 -27.81 33.75
N ALA A 13 -0.64 -28.48 32.82
CA ALA A 13 0.64 -28.02 32.31
C ALA A 13 0.45 -26.67 31.58
N SER A 14 1.26 -25.68 31.92
CA SER A 14 1.20 -24.28 31.46
C SER A 14 1.48 -24.09 29.97
N CYS A 15 2.19 -25.04 29.35
CA CYS A 15 2.41 -25.12 27.91
C CYS A 15 2.61 -26.59 27.54
N ARG A 16 1.90 -27.07 26.51
CA ARG A 16 1.98 -28.45 26.03
C ARG A 16 2.60 -28.45 24.63
N GLU A 17 3.77 -29.07 24.51
CA GLU A 17 4.36 -29.33 23.20
C GLU A 17 3.71 -30.54 22.52
N GLY A 18 3.54 -30.47 21.20
CA GLY A 18 2.93 -31.55 20.45
C GLY A 18 2.90 -31.30 18.94
N ILE A 19 2.08 -32.10 18.26
CA ILE A 19 1.89 -32.04 16.81
C ILE A 19 0.41 -31.90 16.42
N LEU A 20 -0.47 -31.66 17.40
CA LEU A 20 -1.91 -31.52 17.18
C LEU A 20 -2.34 -30.05 17.31
N ASP A 21 -3.53 -29.74 16.83
CA ASP A 21 -4.18 -28.44 17.05
C ASP A 21 -4.30 -28.16 18.56
N GLY A 22 -4.03 -26.91 18.95
CA GLY A 22 -3.94 -26.43 20.32
C GLY A 22 -2.59 -26.70 20.98
N ASP A 23 -1.70 -27.49 20.36
CA ASP A 23 -0.36 -27.75 20.89
C ASP A 23 0.62 -26.66 20.47
N CYS A 24 1.51 -26.34 21.39
CA CYS A 24 2.70 -25.58 21.08
C CYS A 24 3.66 -26.42 20.22
N PHE A 25 4.31 -25.78 19.25
CA PHE A 25 5.29 -26.46 18.41
C PHE A 25 6.45 -26.98 19.26
N LEU A 26 7.08 -28.08 18.84
CA LEU A 26 8.19 -28.68 19.56
C LEU A 26 9.29 -27.65 19.85
N LEU A 27 9.80 -27.65 21.09
CA LEU A 27 10.78 -26.69 21.62
C LEU A 27 10.31 -25.23 21.66
N SER A 28 9.01 -24.96 21.48
CA SER A 28 8.45 -23.60 21.48
C SER A 28 7.73 -23.25 22.79
N CYS A 29 7.75 -24.12 23.79
CA CYS A 29 7.45 -23.75 25.17
C CYS A 29 8.69 -23.09 25.81
N ASP A 30 9.07 -21.91 25.30
CA ASP A 30 10.33 -21.22 25.63
C ASP A 30 10.13 -19.81 26.19
N VAL A 31 8.89 -19.35 26.31
CA VAL A 31 8.54 -18.06 26.91
C VAL A 31 8.40 -18.24 28.43
N ILE A 32 9.45 -17.89 29.18
CA ILE A 32 9.50 -18.05 30.63
C ILE A 32 9.14 -16.73 31.30
N LEU A 33 7.96 -16.67 31.92
CA LEU A 33 7.48 -15.55 32.75
C LEU A 33 7.25 -16.05 34.19
N ASP A 34 6.02 -16.06 34.69
CA ASP A 34 5.63 -16.74 35.92
C ASP A 34 5.54 -18.27 35.74
N GLN A 35 5.16 -18.69 34.54
CA GLN A 35 5.18 -20.06 34.05
C GLN A 35 5.76 -20.09 32.63
N VAL A 36 5.76 -21.26 32.01
CA VAL A 36 6.24 -21.46 30.65
C VAL A 36 5.07 -21.34 29.67
N TYR A 37 5.24 -20.55 28.63
CA TYR A 37 4.24 -20.26 27.61
C TYR A 37 4.76 -20.59 26.21
N CYS A 38 3.84 -20.68 25.26
CA CYS A 38 4.16 -20.96 23.87
C CYS A 38 4.64 -19.71 23.11
N SER A 39 5.63 -19.86 22.22
CA SER A 39 6.06 -18.83 21.25
C SER A 39 5.64 -19.11 19.82
N VAL A 40 5.28 -20.35 19.48
CA VAL A 40 4.87 -20.76 18.12
C VAL A 40 3.88 -21.92 18.21
N CYS A 41 2.71 -21.77 17.59
CA CYS A 41 1.72 -22.83 17.49
C CYS A 41 2.10 -23.90 16.46
N THR A 42 1.76 -25.15 16.76
CA THR A 42 1.97 -26.26 15.82
C THR A 42 1.12 -26.07 14.57
N ALA A 43 -0.18 -25.82 14.77
CA ALA A 43 -1.08 -25.54 13.67
C ALA A 43 -0.87 -24.09 13.22
N MET A 44 -0.41 -23.95 11.98
CA MET A 44 -0.08 -22.68 11.36
C MET A 44 -1.27 -21.70 11.30
N THR A 45 -2.50 -22.20 11.35
CA THR A 45 -3.75 -21.42 11.31
C THR A 45 -4.25 -20.97 12.68
N GLU A 46 -3.57 -21.35 13.77
CA GLU A 46 -3.96 -20.96 15.12
C GLU A 46 -3.37 -19.61 15.53
N PHE A 47 -4.03 -19.00 16.49
CA PHE A 47 -3.72 -17.67 17.01
C PHE A 47 -3.02 -17.81 18.36
N LEU A 48 -1.81 -17.28 18.46
CA LEU A 48 -1.02 -17.31 19.69
C LEU A 48 -1.41 -16.12 20.59
N ILE A 49 -2.31 -16.37 21.53
CA ILE A 49 -2.88 -15.34 22.42
C ILE A 49 -2.63 -15.74 23.87
N ASP A 50 -2.05 -14.83 24.66
CA ASP A 50 -1.65 -15.05 26.06
C ASP A 50 -0.80 -16.32 26.25
N GLY A 51 0.04 -16.62 25.24
CA GLY A 51 0.90 -17.79 25.24
C GLY A 51 0.21 -19.13 24.96
N GLN A 52 -1.04 -19.10 24.50
CA GLN A 52 -1.85 -20.28 24.16
C GLN A 52 -2.21 -20.31 22.67
N CYS A 53 -2.29 -21.51 22.11
CA CYS A 53 -2.69 -21.73 20.72
C CYS A 53 -4.20 -21.91 20.63
N LEU A 54 -4.87 -20.93 20.03
CA LEU A 54 -6.33 -20.88 19.93
C LEU A 54 -6.77 -21.05 18.48
N SER A 55 -7.80 -21.87 18.27
CA SER A 55 -8.40 -22.07 16.94
C SER A 55 -9.28 -20.90 16.49
N THR A 56 -9.63 -19.98 17.40
CA THR A 56 -10.48 -18.81 17.13
C THR A 56 -9.77 -17.51 17.47
N ASN A 57 -9.79 -16.55 16.54
CA ASN A 57 -9.25 -15.21 16.76
C ASN A 57 -10.30 -14.30 17.40
N VAL A 58 -10.33 -14.27 18.73
CA VAL A 58 -11.22 -13.39 19.48
C VAL A 58 -10.89 -11.94 19.14
N ASP A 59 -11.90 -11.16 18.73
CA ASP A 59 -11.81 -9.71 18.43
C ASP A 59 -10.74 -9.30 17.41
N ASN A 60 -10.32 -10.20 16.51
CA ASN A 60 -9.20 -9.99 15.60
C ASN A 60 -7.90 -9.58 16.33
N THR A 61 -7.70 -10.12 17.54
CA THR A 61 -6.58 -9.82 18.43
C THR A 61 -5.24 -10.11 17.76
N CYS A 62 -5.07 -11.30 17.21
CA CYS A 62 -3.84 -11.73 16.56
C CYS A 62 -3.98 -11.58 15.04
N ARG A 63 -3.21 -10.69 14.42
CA ARG A 63 -3.20 -10.53 12.96
C ARG A 63 -2.00 -11.27 12.40
N HIS A 64 -2.22 -12.22 11.49
CA HIS A 64 -1.15 -12.89 10.74
C HIS A 64 -1.49 -12.91 9.25
N SER A 65 -0.50 -12.62 8.41
CA SER A 65 -0.64 -12.50 6.96
C SER A 65 -0.52 -13.86 6.27
N PHE A 66 0.26 -14.76 6.88
CA PHE A 66 0.47 -16.13 6.45
C PHE A 66 0.46 -16.99 7.71
N GLY A 67 -0.32 -18.07 7.72
CA GLY A 67 -0.37 -18.95 8.88
C GLY A 67 1.02 -19.53 9.16
N ASN A 68 1.70 -19.03 10.19
CA ASN A 68 3.03 -19.47 10.60
C ASN A 68 3.08 -19.86 12.09
N GLY A 69 1.90 -19.97 12.74
CA GLY A 69 1.79 -20.28 14.16
C GLY A 69 2.13 -19.10 15.09
N THR A 70 2.26 -17.87 14.56
CA THR A 70 2.54 -16.64 15.32
C THR A 70 1.67 -15.48 14.85
N CYS A 71 1.70 -14.38 15.59
CA CYS A 71 1.05 -13.12 15.27
C CYS A 71 2.07 -12.14 14.65
N ASP A 72 1.74 -11.55 13.50
CA ASP A 72 2.53 -10.47 12.90
C ASP A 72 2.30 -9.14 13.63
N SER A 73 1.09 -8.93 14.13
CA SER A 73 0.71 -7.76 14.93
C SER A 73 -0.48 -8.05 15.84
N CYS A 74 -0.66 -7.19 16.85
CA CYS A 74 -1.70 -7.34 17.85
C CYS A 74 -2.67 -6.15 17.79
N ALA A 75 -3.98 -6.42 17.83
CA ALA A 75 -4.97 -5.39 18.05
C ALA A 75 -4.99 -4.98 19.53
N GLY A 76 -5.17 -3.69 19.81
CA GLY A 76 -5.34 -3.22 21.18
C GLY A 76 -6.52 -3.90 21.87
N PRO A 77 -6.42 -4.25 23.17
CA PRO A 77 -5.38 -3.89 24.12
C PRO A 77 -4.32 -5.00 24.36
N TYR A 78 -3.75 -5.60 23.30
CA TYR A 78 -2.72 -6.63 23.41
C TYR A 78 -1.34 -6.14 22.94
N LEU A 79 -0.30 -6.51 23.69
CA LEU A 79 1.11 -6.27 23.37
C LEU A 79 1.69 -7.42 22.55
N SER A 80 2.51 -7.10 21.55
CA SER A 80 3.31 -8.10 20.85
C SER A 80 4.50 -8.53 21.71
N TYR A 81 4.71 -9.83 21.87
CA TYR A 81 5.88 -10.39 22.55
C TYR A 81 6.16 -11.80 22.06
N ARG A 82 7.41 -12.12 21.71
CA ARG A 82 7.84 -13.50 21.35
C ARG A 82 6.92 -14.23 20.34
N GLY A 83 6.34 -13.50 19.38
CA GLY A 83 5.44 -14.05 18.35
C GLY A 83 3.97 -14.15 18.77
N GLY A 84 3.60 -13.82 20.00
CA GLY A 84 2.22 -13.84 20.49
C GLY A 84 1.69 -12.47 20.89
N CYS A 85 0.38 -12.42 21.12
CA CYS A 85 -0.33 -11.24 21.63
C CYS A 85 -0.75 -11.44 23.08
N TYR A 86 -0.30 -10.55 23.98
CA TYR A 86 -0.48 -10.67 25.42
C TYR A 86 -1.30 -9.51 25.98
N ARG A 87 -2.33 -9.81 26.75
CA ARG A 87 -3.31 -8.84 27.24
C ARG A 87 -2.71 -7.86 28.22
N VAL A 88 -2.92 -6.57 28.01
CA VAL A 88 -2.49 -5.51 28.93
C VAL A 88 -3.34 -5.53 30.20
N GLY A 89 -2.70 -5.38 31.37
CA GLY A 89 -3.40 -5.26 32.65
C GLY A 89 -3.74 -6.60 33.30
N GLU A 90 -3.55 -7.71 32.61
CA GLU A 90 -3.77 -9.06 33.10
C GLU A 90 -2.50 -9.91 32.98
N ASP A 91 -2.41 -11.01 33.74
CA ASP A 91 -1.33 -11.99 33.58
C ASP A 91 -1.67 -12.89 32.38
N PRO A 92 -0.73 -13.15 31.45
CA PRO A 92 0.72 -12.99 31.59
C PRO A 92 1.28 -11.62 31.16
N GLY A 93 0.48 -10.76 30.51
CA GLY A 93 0.97 -9.51 29.93
C GLY A 93 1.68 -8.59 30.92
N ASN A 94 1.21 -8.52 32.17
CA ASN A 94 1.84 -7.75 33.24
C ASN A 94 3.24 -8.24 33.66
N PHE A 95 3.65 -9.45 33.28
CA PHE A 95 5.02 -9.94 33.45
C PHE A 95 5.95 -9.51 32.32
N ILE A 96 5.41 -9.01 31.21
CA ILE A 96 6.15 -8.47 30.08
C ILE A 96 6.28 -6.95 30.22
N CYS A 97 5.16 -6.27 30.42
CA CYS A 97 5.07 -4.83 30.57
C CYS A 97 3.96 -4.47 31.55
N LYS A 98 4.24 -3.61 32.54
CA LYS A 98 3.20 -3.14 33.47
C LYS A 98 2.20 -2.24 32.76
N SER A 99 0.95 -2.27 33.18
CA SER A 99 -0.11 -1.45 32.56
C SER A 99 0.19 0.05 32.64
N GLU A 100 0.83 0.53 33.71
CA GLU A 100 1.30 1.92 33.80
C GLU A 100 2.40 2.27 32.77
N ASP A 101 3.13 1.26 32.29
CA ASP A 101 4.22 1.39 31.32
C ASP A 101 3.75 1.17 29.89
N VAL A 102 2.46 0.90 29.66
CA VAL A 102 1.89 0.80 28.31
C VAL A 102 1.48 2.17 27.79
N PHE A 103 1.66 2.40 26.49
CA PHE A 103 1.10 3.53 25.76
C PHE A 103 0.60 3.07 24.38
N TYR A 104 -0.19 3.91 23.71
CA TYR A 104 -0.82 3.55 22.45
C TYR A 104 -0.34 4.45 21.31
N VAL A 105 -0.13 3.83 20.15
CA VAL A 105 0.12 4.53 18.88
C VAL A 105 -0.78 3.91 17.83
N ASP A 106 -1.67 4.70 17.24
CA ASP A 106 -2.62 4.25 16.22
C ASP A 106 -3.42 3.00 16.69
N GLY A 107 -3.85 3.01 17.95
CA GLY A 107 -4.59 1.90 18.59
C GLY A 107 -3.75 0.67 18.97
N THR A 108 -2.44 0.65 18.71
CA THR A 108 -1.56 -0.47 19.08
C THR A 108 -0.92 -0.25 20.45
N ALA A 109 -1.00 -1.24 21.34
CA ALA A 109 -0.36 -1.19 22.65
C ALA A 109 1.16 -1.41 22.51
N LEU A 110 1.94 -0.52 23.13
CA LEU A 110 3.40 -0.52 23.10
C LEU A 110 3.95 -0.41 24.53
N CYS A 111 5.05 -1.08 24.78
CA CYS A 111 5.72 -1.04 26.07
C CYS A 111 6.76 0.08 26.12
N ARG A 112 6.75 0.88 27.18
CA ARG A 112 7.77 1.90 27.45
C ARG A 112 8.88 1.41 28.38
N LYS A 113 8.61 0.35 29.15
CA LYS A 113 9.55 -0.25 30.10
C LYS A 113 9.27 -1.74 30.31
N CYS A 114 10.23 -2.57 29.92
CA CYS A 114 10.12 -4.02 30.01
C CYS A 114 10.38 -4.52 31.43
N VAL A 115 9.59 -5.51 31.86
CA VAL A 115 9.71 -6.15 33.17
C VAL A 115 10.72 -7.29 33.13
N VAL A 116 10.81 -8.01 32.01
CA VAL A 116 11.70 -9.17 31.85
C VAL A 116 13.16 -8.73 31.91
N TYR A 117 13.94 -9.40 32.77
CA TYR A 117 15.34 -9.08 33.00
C TYR A 117 16.17 -9.12 31.71
N GLY A 118 16.92 -8.05 31.47
CA GLY A 118 17.78 -7.91 30.28
C GLY A 118 17.03 -7.66 28.97
N GLU A 119 15.72 -7.38 29.03
CA GLU A 119 14.94 -6.93 27.88
C GLU A 119 14.64 -5.43 27.95
N PHE A 120 14.43 -4.84 26.78
CA PHE A 120 14.14 -3.42 26.63
C PHE A 120 13.25 -3.19 25.41
N PRO A 121 12.56 -2.04 25.32
CA PRO A 121 11.59 -1.80 24.27
C PRO A 121 12.28 -1.38 22.98
N ILE A 122 12.12 -2.21 21.95
CA ILE A 122 12.48 -1.89 20.57
C ILE A 122 11.19 -1.90 19.76
N ASP A 123 10.84 -0.76 19.18
CA ASP A 123 9.55 -0.52 18.53
C ASP A 123 8.35 -0.86 19.44
N GLY A 124 8.50 -0.64 20.74
CA GLY A 124 7.49 -0.92 21.76
C GLY A 124 7.32 -2.40 22.13
N SER A 125 8.06 -3.32 21.50
CA SER A 125 8.12 -4.73 21.91
C SER A 125 9.33 -4.98 22.82
N CYS A 126 9.16 -5.79 23.86
CA CYS A 126 10.27 -6.20 24.72
C CYS A 126 11.16 -7.23 24.03
N THR A 127 12.46 -6.95 23.95
CA THR A 127 13.44 -7.85 23.31
C THR A 127 14.79 -7.84 24.03
N LYS A 128 15.57 -8.92 23.92
CA LYS A 128 16.96 -9.00 24.39
C LYS A 128 17.99 -8.35 23.45
N ARG A 129 17.63 -8.04 22.20
CA ARG A 129 18.58 -7.61 21.17
C ARG A 129 18.54 -6.10 21.00
N ALA A 130 19.64 -5.43 21.37
CA ALA A 130 19.70 -3.97 21.36
C ALA A 130 19.82 -3.39 19.95
N GLN A 131 20.16 -4.20 18.94
CA GLN A 131 20.19 -3.81 17.52
C GLN A 131 21.04 -2.55 17.25
N GLY A 132 22.15 -2.40 17.97
CA GLY A 132 23.02 -1.23 17.88
C GLY A 132 22.58 -0.02 18.72
N ASN A 133 21.45 -0.12 19.43
CA ASN A 133 21.03 0.84 20.46
C ASN A 133 21.76 0.56 21.77
N ARG A 134 21.90 1.59 22.61
CA ARG A 134 22.44 1.49 23.96
C ARG A 134 21.30 1.45 24.95
N CYS A 135 21.04 0.28 25.50
CA CYS A 135 20.01 0.07 26.51
C CYS A 135 20.64 -0.35 27.84
N GLY A 136 19.93 -0.11 28.95
CA GLY A 136 20.47 -0.05 30.31
C GLY A 136 21.53 -1.12 30.63
N THR A 137 22.68 -0.67 31.16
CA THR A 137 23.88 -1.51 31.37
C THR A 137 23.77 -2.52 32.53
N THR A 138 22.74 -2.39 33.37
CA THR A 138 22.60 -3.14 34.63
C THR A 138 21.44 -4.14 34.66
N GLY A 139 20.71 -4.35 33.56
CA GLY A 139 19.68 -5.39 33.45
C GLY A 139 18.35 -5.13 34.19
N TYR A 140 18.28 -4.09 35.05
CA TYR A 140 17.10 -3.76 35.87
C TYR A 140 16.33 -2.51 35.43
N GLU A 141 16.83 -1.75 34.45
CA GLU A 141 16.20 -0.50 34.06
C GLU A 141 15.02 -0.72 33.11
N GLY A 142 15.01 -1.81 32.34
CA GLY A 142 13.92 -2.16 31.43
C GLY A 142 13.70 -1.14 30.30
N VAL A 143 14.64 -0.20 30.11
CA VAL A 143 14.56 0.91 29.17
C VAL A 143 15.86 1.04 28.36
N CYS A 144 15.79 1.78 27.26
CA CYS A 144 16.95 2.23 26.51
C CYS A 144 17.46 3.60 27.02
N GLU A 145 18.76 3.85 26.88
CA GLU A 145 19.40 5.11 27.26
C GLU A 145 19.60 6.01 26.04
N THR A 146 20.17 5.45 24.96
CA THR A 146 20.37 6.14 23.69
C THR A 146 20.15 5.21 22.51
N CYS A 147 19.69 5.76 21.39
CA CYS A 147 19.37 4.98 20.20
C CYS A 147 20.40 5.20 19.08
N GLY A 148 20.68 4.13 18.35
CA GLY A 148 21.64 4.11 17.25
C GLY A 148 21.06 4.65 15.94
N THR A 149 21.84 4.55 14.87
CA THR A 149 21.46 4.97 13.51
C THR A 149 20.14 4.34 13.07
N GLY A 150 19.22 5.15 12.52
CA GLY A 150 17.89 4.70 12.10
C GLY A 150 16.82 4.68 13.20
N TYR A 151 17.20 4.91 14.46
CA TYR A 151 16.29 4.93 15.60
C TYR A 151 16.23 6.30 16.27
N PHE A 152 15.11 6.59 16.94
CA PHE A 152 14.99 7.70 17.88
C PHE A 152 14.51 7.19 19.24
N TYR A 153 14.90 7.91 20.29
CA TYR A 153 14.43 7.65 21.64
C TYR A 153 13.01 8.21 21.83
N HIS A 154 12.12 7.39 22.37
CA HIS A 154 10.77 7.80 22.74
C HIS A 154 10.28 6.90 23.87
N ASN A 155 9.68 7.47 24.92
CA ASN A 155 9.07 6.69 26.01
C ASN A 155 9.92 5.48 26.45
N GLY A 156 11.16 5.69 26.90
CA GLY A 156 12.00 4.60 27.42
C GLY A 156 12.49 3.57 26.40
N GLY A 157 12.17 3.68 25.11
CA GLY A 157 12.57 2.71 24.08
C GLY A 157 13.20 3.35 22.84
N CYS A 158 13.64 2.50 21.92
CA CYS A 158 14.17 2.91 20.62
C CYS A 158 13.24 2.49 19.48
N TYR A 159 12.87 3.46 18.64
CA TYR A 159 11.85 3.31 17.60
C TYR A 159 12.43 3.61 16.23
N ARG A 160 12.18 2.72 15.26
CA ARG A 160 12.64 2.89 13.88
C ARG A 160 11.89 4.04 13.21
N LYS A 161 12.64 4.96 12.61
CA LYS A 161 12.09 6.13 11.90
C LYS A 161 11.22 5.76 10.69
N ASN A 162 11.57 4.68 9.98
CA ASN A 162 10.96 4.31 8.70
C ASN A 162 9.92 3.17 8.80
N ARG A 163 9.57 2.74 10.01
CA ARG A 163 8.64 1.62 10.22
C ARG A 163 7.71 1.91 11.40
N PHE A 164 6.54 1.29 11.37
CA PHE A 164 5.63 1.30 12.50
C PHE A 164 6.29 0.73 13.77
N PRO A 165 6.11 1.35 14.95
CA PRO A 165 5.28 2.53 15.20
C PRO A 165 6.02 3.87 15.05
N GLY A 166 7.35 3.86 14.88
CA GLY A 166 8.13 5.10 14.85
C GLY A 166 7.76 6.04 13.71
N ASN A 167 7.39 5.52 12.53
CA ASN A 167 6.91 6.33 11.39
C ASN A 167 5.50 6.94 11.59
N LYS A 168 4.85 6.69 12.74
CA LYS A 168 3.60 7.36 13.16
C LYS A 168 3.84 8.44 14.22
N ILE A 169 5.08 8.54 14.73
CA ILE A 169 5.49 9.49 15.76
C ILE A 169 6.47 10.52 15.17
N CYS A 170 7.44 10.04 14.40
CA CYS A 170 8.51 10.83 13.82
C CYS A 170 8.30 11.02 12.32
N ALA A 171 8.35 12.26 11.85
CA ALA A 171 8.22 12.62 10.43
C ALA A 171 9.54 12.41 9.67
N ASP A 172 10.68 12.44 10.37
CA ASP A 172 11.97 12.16 9.76
C ASP A 172 12.06 10.69 9.35
N SER A 173 12.31 10.44 8.07
CA SER A 173 12.60 9.08 7.56
C SER A 173 14.11 8.80 7.42
N SER A 174 14.96 9.82 7.63
CA SER A 174 16.42 9.71 7.44
C SER A 174 17.06 8.87 8.53
N ALA A 175 17.86 7.87 8.13
CA ALA A 175 18.56 7.02 9.09
C ALA A 175 19.78 7.70 9.73
N VAL A 176 20.32 8.74 9.09
CA VAL A 176 21.63 9.32 9.41
C VAL A 176 21.52 10.72 10.00
N GLU A 177 20.41 11.41 9.77
CA GLU A 177 20.13 12.72 10.38
C GLU A 177 19.44 12.54 11.74
N HIS A 178 19.76 13.42 12.70
CA HIS A 178 19.23 13.41 14.06
C HIS A 178 19.34 12.02 14.74
N ILE A 179 20.54 11.44 14.78
CA ILE A 179 20.76 10.12 15.40
C ILE A 179 20.29 10.16 16.86
N GLY A 180 19.46 9.19 17.25
CA GLY A 180 18.91 9.09 18.60
C GLY A 180 17.72 10.01 18.90
N HIS A 181 17.39 10.94 18.01
CA HIS A 181 16.31 11.92 18.18
C HIS A 181 15.38 11.96 16.97
N CYS A 182 14.24 12.61 17.15
CA CYS A 182 13.37 12.97 16.05
C CYS A 182 13.50 14.48 15.78
N GLY A 183 13.89 14.86 14.57
CA GLY A 183 14.06 16.25 14.13
C GLY A 183 12.73 16.95 13.87
N ALA A 184 11.74 16.23 13.35
CA ALA A 184 10.37 16.72 13.19
C ALA A 184 9.34 15.66 13.61
N CYS A 185 8.40 16.05 14.48
CA CYS A 185 7.32 15.19 14.95
C CYS A 185 6.14 15.17 13.97
N LEU A 186 5.40 14.06 13.94
CA LEU A 186 4.14 13.97 13.20
C LEU A 186 2.99 14.67 13.94
N ALA A 187 1.90 14.90 13.21
CA ALA A 187 0.63 15.39 13.77
C ALA A 187 0.22 14.59 15.01
N GLY A 188 -0.22 15.30 16.06
CA GLY A 188 -0.54 14.72 17.36
C GLY A 188 0.63 14.70 18.35
N TYR A 189 1.82 15.13 17.93
CA TYR A 189 3.02 15.18 18.75
C TYR A 189 3.70 16.55 18.67
N GLU A 190 4.30 16.99 19.78
CA GLU A 190 5.12 18.19 19.85
C GLU A 190 6.53 17.88 20.35
N THR A 191 7.51 18.63 19.85
CA THR A 191 8.92 18.41 20.18
C THR A 191 9.22 18.99 21.56
N TYR A 192 9.62 18.12 22.49
CA TYR A 192 10.13 18.52 23.79
C TYR A 192 11.49 17.89 24.04
N LYS A 193 12.53 18.74 24.15
CA LYS A 193 13.92 18.31 24.39
C LYS A 193 14.41 17.21 23.44
N GLY A 194 14.06 17.32 22.15
CA GLY A 194 14.49 16.37 21.10
C GLY A 194 13.73 15.04 21.10
N THR A 195 12.60 14.96 21.79
CA THR A 195 11.66 13.82 21.77
C THR A 195 10.28 14.31 21.34
N CYS A 196 9.54 13.49 20.59
CA CYS A 196 8.15 13.74 20.26
C CYS A 196 7.25 13.26 21.41
N LEU A 197 6.54 14.18 22.05
CA LEU A 197 5.56 13.86 23.09
C LEU A 197 4.16 14.04 22.52
N ALA A 198 3.27 13.09 22.80
CA ALA A 198 1.89 13.16 22.35
C ALA A 198 1.16 14.32 23.03
N CYS A 199 0.28 15.00 22.30
CA CYS A 199 -0.66 15.94 22.86
C CYS A 199 -1.62 15.22 23.82
N GLU A 200 -2.02 15.89 24.91
CA GLU A 200 -2.93 15.30 25.91
C GLU A 200 -4.34 15.07 25.34
N ASP A 201 -4.81 15.99 24.51
CA ASP A 201 -6.02 15.81 23.71
C ASP A 201 -5.69 15.00 22.46
N ILE A 202 -6.24 13.79 22.36
CA ILE A 202 -6.04 12.88 21.23
C ILE A 202 -6.55 13.45 19.89
N ASN A 203 -7.49 14.40 19.95
CA ASN A 203 -8.03 15.08 18.78
C ASN A 203 -7.24 16.35 18.45
N CYS A 204 -6.15 16.63 19.18
CA CYS A 204 -5.26 17.74 18.91
C CYS A 204 -4.15 17.35 17.94
N ARG A 205 -4.13 18.00 16.77
CA ARG A 205 -3.08 17.83 15.76
C ARG A 205 -1.77 18.53 16.13
N LYS A 206 -1.85 19.67 16.82
CA LYS A 206 -0.69 20.42 17.28
C LYS A 206 -0.98 21.06 18.63
N CYS A 207 -0.13 20.78 19.60
CA CYS A 207 -0.19 21.36 20.94
C CYS A 207 1.07 22.17 21.23
N GLY A 208 1.00 23.08 22.20
CA GLY A 208 2.17 23.76 22.72
C GLY A 208 3.08 22.85 23.55
N VAL A 209 4.21 23.39 24.01
CA VAL A 209 5.25 22.65 24.77
C VAL A 209 4.78 22.03 26.10
N SER A 210 3.59 22.37 26.60
CA SER A 210 2.98 21.76 27.79
C SER A 210 2.17 20.50 27.47
N MET A 211 2.02 20.13 26.18
CA MET A 211 1.18 19.07 25.61
C MET A 211 -0.33 19.20 25.88
N SER A 212 -0.71 20.00 26.88
CA SER A 212 -2.09 20.28 27.32
C SER A 212 -2.75 21.44 26.57
N ASN A 213 -1.97 22.32 25.94
CA ASN A 213 -2.51 23.49 25.25
C ASN A 213 -2.66 23.16 23.77
N CYS A 214 -3.88 22.83 23.32
CA CYS A 214 -4.09 22.56 21.91
C CYS A 214 -4.12 23.86 21.08
N GLU A 215 -3.35 23.89 19.99
CA GLU A 215 -3.29 25.02 19.06
C GLU A 215 -4.08 24.74 17.78
N VAL A 216 -4.08 23.48 17.32
CA VAL A 216 -4.74 23.05 16.09
C VAL A 216 -5.34 21.67 16.29
N CYS A 217 -6.62 21.52 16.00
CA CYS A 217 -7.31 20.23 16.05
C CYS A 217 -7.08 19.40 14.79
N HIS A 218 -7.34 18.10 14.91
CA HIS A 218 -7.51 17.20 13.77
C HIS A 218 -8.77 17.58 12.97
N ASP A 219 -8.79 17.22 11.70
CA ASP A 219 -9.97 17.42 10.86
C ASP A 219 -11.18 16.71 11.48
N GLY A 220 -12.36 17.31 11.37
CA GLY A 220 -13.58 16.90 12.08
C GLY A 220 -13.73 17.50 13.47
N TYR A 221 -12.80 18.33 13.95
CA TYR A 221 -12.85 18.99 15.25
C TYR A 221 -12.49 20.48 15.13
N TYR A 222 -13.16 21.33 15.92
CA TYR A 222 -12.80 22.74 16.07
C TYR A 222 -12.21 23.01 17.46
N LEU A 223 -11.40 24.06 17.57
CA LEU A 223 -10.77 24.45 18.83
C LEU A 223 -11.71 25.35 19.64
N ASP A 224 -12.29 24.80 20.71
CA ASP A 224 -13.01 25.58 21.70
C ASP A 224 -12.03 26.12 22.74
N ARG A 225 -11.77 27.43 22.72
CA ARG A 225 -10.80 28.11 23.60
C ARG A 225 -11.30 28.32 25.03
N ASP A 226 -12.60 28.17 25.27
CA ASP A 226 -13.20 28.43 26.58
C ASP A 226 -13.18 27.18 27.48
N MET A 227 -12.87 26.02 26.92
CA MET A 227 -12.70 24.76 27.63
C MET A 227 -11.31 24.61 28.29
N HIS A 228 -11.24 23.74 29.32
CA HIS A 228 -10.02 23.43 30.07
C HIS A 228 -9.26 24.65 30.61
N ASP A 229 -9.94 25.53 31.36
CA ASP A 229 -9.34 26.73 31.98
C ASP A 229 -8.61 27.65 30.97
N GLY A 230 -9.09 27.70 29.71
CA GLY A 230 -8.49 28.53 28.65
C GLY A 230 -7.36 27.86 27.87
N LYS A 231 -7.11 26.56 28.08
CA LYS A 231 -6.08 25.79 27.35
C LYS A 231 -6.53 25.33 25.97
N GLY A 232 -7.83 25.37 25.70
CA GLY A 232 -8.43 24.94 24.44
C GLY A 232 -8.63 23.42 24.36
N ALA A 233 -9.81 23.00 23.91
CA ALA A 233 -10.14 21.59 23.69
C ALA A 233 -10.65 21.38 22.26
N CYS A 234 -10.36 20.22 21.67
CA CYS A 234 -10.87 19.86 20.37
C CYS A 234 -12.26 19.23 20.49
N VAL A 235 -13.27 19.99 20.06
CA VAL A 235 -14.68 19.59 20.09
C VAL A 235 -15.07 19.10 18.69
N PRO A 236 -15.74 17.94 18.57
CA PRO A 236 -16.13 17.42 17.26
C PRO A 236 -17.08 18.39 16.56
N CYS A 237 -16.85 18.61 15.27
CA CYS A 237 -17.80 19.27 14.40
C CYS A 237 -19.13 18.52 14.42
N ASN A 238 -20.26 19.25 14.39
CA ASN A 238 -21.58 18.62 14.42
C ASN A 238 -21.76 17.63 13.24
N PRO A 239 -21.88 16.31 13.51
CA PRO A 239 -22.01 15.33 12.45
C PRO A 239 -23.35 15.48 11.69
N ILE A 240 -24.37 16.12 12.27
CA ILE A 240 -25.66 16.37 11.62
C ILE A 240 -25.51 17.28 10.38
N ARG A 241 -24.46 18.12 10.36
CA ARG A 241 -24.22 19.06 9.24
C ARG A 241 -23.30 18.49 8.15
N ASN A 242 -22.92 17.22 8.24
CA ASN A 242 -22.04 16.53 7.28
C ASN A 242 -20.74 17.31 7.00
N CYS A 243 -20.16 17.83 8.07
CA CYS A 243 -19.04 18.75 8.04
C CYS A 243 -17.71 18.02 8.26
N GLU A 244 -16.69 18.37 7.47
CA GLU A 244 -15.33 17.87 7.63
C GLU A 244 -14.45 18.85 8.40
N THR A 245 -14.55 20.15 8.14
CA THR A 245 -13.87 21.17 8.95
C THR A 245 -14.85 22.26 9.33
N CYS A 246 -14.78 22.73 10.58
CA CYS A 246 -15.67 23.73 11.12
C CYS A 246 -14.91 24.74 11.99
N LEU A 247 -15.46 25.96 12.11
CA LEU A 247 -14.97 27.00 13.03
C LEU A 247 -15.70 26.92 14.37
N THR A 248 -16.97 26.55 14.34
CA THR A 248 -17.86 26.33 15.48
C THR A 248 -18.85 25.22 15.14
N ASP A 249 -19.72 24.84 16.09
CA ASP A 249 -20.78 23.85 15.85
C ASP A 249 -21.76 24.23 14.70
N GLU A 250 -21.85 25.51 14.36
CA GLU A 250 -22.77 26.01 13.33
C GLU A 250 -22.08 26.47 12.03
N GLU A 251 -20.76 26.66 12.05
CA GLU A 251 -20.01 27.24 10.94
C GLU A 251 -19.09 26.19 10.28
N CYS A 252 -19.64 25.46 9.31
CA CYS A 252 -18.86 24.49 8.53
C CYS A 252 -18.07 25.17 7.40
N THR A 253 -16.77 24.91 7.30
CA THR A 253 -15.86 25.47 6.29
C THR A 253 -15.53 24.48 5.17
N SER A 254 -15.57 23.16 5.42
CA SER A 254 -15.46 22.13 4.36
C SER A 254 -16.38 20.96 4.65
N CYS A 255 -16.85 20.30 3.58
CA CYS A 255 -17.87 19.27 3.66
C CYS A 255 -17.27 17.87 3.62
N ALA A 256 -17.87 16.96 4.41
CA ALA A 256 -17.51 15.55 4.39
C ALA A 256 -17.71 14.93 3.00
N ARG A 257 -16.94 13.89 2.70
CA ARG A 257 -17.11 13.11 1.46
C ARG A 257 -18.57 12.67 1.31
N GLY A 258 -19.13 12.86 0.10
CA GLY A 258 -20.56 12.67 -0.16
C GLY A 258 -21.39 13.95 -0.04
N PHE A 259 -20.76 15.09 0.28
CA PHE A 259 -21.40 16.38 0.40
C PHE A 259 -20.58 17.49 -0.27
N PHE A 260 -21.26 18.52 -0.77
CA PHE A 260 -20.63 19.71 -1.34
C PHE A 260 -21.07 20.97 -0.58
N ALA A 261 -20.29 22.04 -0.68
CA ALA A 261 -20.62 23.32 -0.04
C ALA A 261 -21.80 23.99 -0.74
N GLY A 262 -22.93 24.13 -0.05
CA GLY A 262 -24.13 24.83 -0.53
C GLY A 262 -24.12 26.33 -0.23
N PHE A 263 -22.99 26.87 0.22
CA PHE A 263 -22.81 28.25 0.69
C PHE A 263 -21.78 29.01 -0.15
N LEU A 264 -21.98 30.33 -0.27
CA LEU A 264 -21.08 31.23 -1.02
C LEU A 264 -20.12 32.01 -0.11
N GLU A 265 -20.39 32.03 1.19
CA GLU A 265 -19.59 32.72 2.20
C GLU A 265 -18.47 31.81 2.76
N ALA A 266 -17.75 32.28 3.78
CA ALA A 266 -16.66 31.52 4.39
C ALA A 266 -17.10 30.22 5.09
N SER A 267 -18.37 30.11 5.47
CA SER A 267 -18.94 28.93 6.14
C SER A 267 -20.43 28.76 5.83
N GLY A 268 -20.98 27.55 6.06
CA GLY A 268 -22.40 27.29 5.88
C GLY A 268 -22.80 25.82 5.99
N HIS A 269 -23.76 25.38 5.15
CA HIS A 269 -24.31 24.02 5.18
C HIS A 269 -23.84 23.15 4.02
N CYS A 270 -23.56 21.89 4.32
CA CYS A 270 -23.12 20.89 3.36
C CYS A 270 -24.31 20.10 2.83
N VAL A 271 -24.38 19.97 1.51
CA VAL A 271 -25.51 19.40 0.80
C VAL A 271 -25.14 18.04 0.21
N SER A 272 -26.04 17.06 0.33
CA SER A 272 -25.76 15.68 -0.09
C SER A 272 -25.58 15.57 -1.61
N CYS A 273 -24.51 14.91 -2.04
CA CYS A 273 -24.29 14.56 -3.44
C CYS A 273 -25.37 13.63 -3.99
N ASP A 274 -25.87 12.71 -3.17
CA ASP A 274 -26.86 11.71 -3.57
C ASP A 274 -28.29 12.27 -3.53
N LYS A 275 -28.66 12.88 -2.40
CA LYS A 275 -30.04 13.29 -2.12
C LYS A 275 -30.34 14.76 -2.40
N GLY A 276 -29.32 15.61 -2.49
CA GLY A 276 -29.50 17.06 -2.51
C GLY A 276 -29.98 17.61 -1.16
N GLY A 277 -30.59 18.80 -1.20
CA GLY A 277 -31.03 19.54 -0.02
C GLY A 277 -30.93 21.06 -0.25
N ASP A 278 -31.61 21.87 0.57
CA ASP A 278 -31.48 23.34 0.59
C ASP A 278 -31.64 24.03 -0.77
N GLY A 279 -32.52 23.50 -1.63
CA GLY A 279 -32.78 24.03 -2.97
C GLY A 279 -31.86 23.48 -4.08
N TYR A 280 -30.93 22.59 -3.73
CA TYR A 280 -30.08 21.87 -4.67
C TYR A 280 -30.57 20.44 -4.91
N ALA A 281 -30.44 19.97 -6.15
CA ALA A 281 -30.74 18.59 -6.51
C ALA A 281 -29.50 17.69 -6.38
N GLY A 282 -29.67 16.49 -5.81
CA GLY A 282 -28.64 15.46 -5.79
C GLY A 282 -28.63 14.59 -7.05
N VAL A 283 -27.54 13.85 -7.25
CA VAL A 283 -27.39 12.83 -8.29
C VAL A 283 -27.47 11.45 -7.63
N PRO A 284 -28.54 10.68 -7.87
CA PRO A 284 -28.72 9.37 -7.24
C PRO A 284 -27.50 8.45 -7.43
N ASN A 285 -27.04 7.83 -6.34
CA ASN A 285 -25.85 6.98 -6.25
C ASN A 285 -24.52 7.71 -6.46
N CYS A 286 -24.47 9.02 -6.25
CA CYS A 286 -23.23 9.79 -6.29
C CYS A 286 -22.49 9.79 -4.95
N GLN A 287 -21.18 9.47 -4.95
CA GLN A 287 -20.32 9.48 -3.77
C GLN A 287 -19.46 10.72 -3.62
N VAL A 288 -19.06 11.34 -4.73
CA VAL A 288 -18.28 12.58 -4.73
C VAL A 288 -18.84 13.48 -5.80
N CYS A 289 -19.05 14.74 -5.47
CA CYS A 289 -19.62 15.72 -6.37
C CYS A 289 -18.98 17.09 -6.17
N LEU A 290 -19.18 17.94 -7.16
CA LEU A 290 -18.91 19.37 -7.11
C LEU A 290 -20.23 20.13 -6.98
N PRO A 291 -20.18 21.38 -6.47
CA PRO A 291 -21.33 22.27 -6.50
C PRO A 291 -21.87 22.46 -7.93
N PRO A 292 -23.16 22.83 -8.08
CA PRO A 292 -23.76 23.08 -9.38
C PRO A 292 -23.03 24.18 -10.14
N HIS A 293 -23.02 24.08 -11.46
CA HIS A 293 -22.53 25.17 -12.29
C HIS A 293 -23.53 26.35 -12.27
N PRO A 294 -23.07 27.62 -12.15
CA PRO A 294 -23.96 28.77 -12.18
C PRO A 294 -24.80 28.81 -13.47
N GLY A 295 -26.13 28.96 -13.32
CA GLY A 295 -27.04 29.10 -14.46
C GLY A 295 -27.64 27.81 -15.03
N THR A 296 -27.47 26.67 -14.34
CA THR A 296 -28.21 25.43 -14.66
C THR A 296 -29.64 25.49 -14.09
N ALA A 297 -30.63 25.04 -14.88
CA ALA A 297 -32.05 25.18 -14.55
C ALA A 297 -32.49 24.41 -13.28
N ASP A 298 -31.68 23.45 -12.82
CA ASP A 298 -32.04 22.52 -11.75
C ASP A 298 -31.10 22.59 -10.53
N MET A 299 -30.08 23.46 -10.53
CA MET A 299 -29.06 23.57 -9.46
C MET A 299 -28.58 22.19 -8.97
N ALA A 300 -28.38 21.26 -9.89
CA ALA A 300 -28.01 19.88 -9.60
C ALA A 300 -26.50 19.77 -9.33
N ALA A 301 -26.13 18.96 -8.34
CA ALA A 301 -24.74 18.64 -8.07
C ALA A 301 -24.07 17.98 -9.29
N PHE A 302 -22.78 18.25 -9.51
CA PHE A 302 -22.02 17.62 -10.58
C PHE A 302 -21.24 16.43 -10.04
N CYS A 303 -21.73 15.22 -10.27
CA CYS A 303 -21.11 14.00 -9.79
C CYS A 303 -19.76 13.73 -10.47
N THR A 304 -18.75 13.40 -9.68
CA THR A 304 -17.40 13.06 -10.17
C THR A 304 -17.03 11.61 -9.87
N GLU A 305 -17.71 10.99 -8.91
CA GLU A 305 -17.51 9.58 -8.55
C GLU A 305 -18.84 8.95 -8.12
N CYS A 306 -19.20 7.84 -8.77
CA CYS A 306 -20.39 7.06 -8.44
C CYS A 306 -20.10 5.99 -7.39
N ALA A 307 -21.14 5.54 -6.69
CA ALA A 307 -21.06 4.40 -5.79
C ALA A 307 -20.68 3.11 -6.53
N GLY A 308 -20.13 2.13 -5.80
CA GLY A 308 -19.77 0.84 -6.36
C GLY A 308 -20.94 0.18 -7.09
N GLY A 309 -20.68 -0.31 -8.31
CA GLY A 309 -21.71 -0.88 -9.19
C GLY A 309 -22.40 0.12 -10.13
N PHE A 310 -22.04 1.41 -10.08
CA PHE A 310 -22.54 2.44 -10.97
C PHE A 310 -21.41 3.08 -11.78
N TYR A 311 -21.74 3.56 -12.98
CA TYR A 311 -20.83 4.19 -13.92
C TYR A 311 -21.22 5.65 -14.13
N LEU A 312 -20.24 6.55 -14.06
CA LEU A 312 -20.44 7.97 -14.32
C LEU A 312 -20.77 8.23 -15.79
N LEU A 313 -21.91 8.85 -16.05
CA LEU A 313 -22.34 9.32 -17.36
C LEU A 313 -22.43 10.85 -17.34
N ILE A 314 -21.68 11.50 -18.23
CA ILE A 314 -21.68 12.97 -18.39
C ILE A 314 -22.52 13.33 -19.61
N SER A 315 -23.34 14.38 -19.52
CA SER A 315 -24.14 14.91 -20.63
C SER A 315 -23.26 15.47 -21.76
N GLU A 316 -23.79 15.56 -22.98
CA GLU A 316 -23.01 16.02 -24.15
C GLU A 316 -22.49 17.46 -24.02
N ASP A 317 -23.29 18.34 -23.40
CA ASP A 317 -22.93 19.71 -23.07
C ASP A 317 -22.05 19.84 -21.82
N ARG A 318 -21.77 18.71 -21.14
CA ARG A 318 -20.98 18.60 -19.90
C ARG A 318 -21.50 19.44 -18.75
N THR A 319 -22.79 19.73 -18.72
CA THR A 319 -23.42 20.49 -17.62
C THR A 319 -24.03 19.59 -16.56
N GLN A 320 -24.29 18.33 -16.88
CA GLN A 320 -24.99 17.37 -16.01
C GLN A 320 -24.29 16.02 -15.97
N THR A 321 -24.57 15.29 -14.89
CA THR A 321 -24.03 13.95 -14.67
C THR A 321 -25.08 13.02 -14.09
N SER A 322 -24.93 11.74 -14.35
CA SER A 322 -25.76 10.68 -13.75
C SER A 322 -24.92 9.45 -13.44
N CYS A 323 -25.33 8.68 -12.44
CA CYS A 323 -24.74 7.39 -12.12
C CYS A 323 -25.66 6.27 -12.60
N VAL A 324 -25.21 5.51 -13.59
CA VAL A 324 -26.02 4.51 -14.29
C VAL A 324 -25.48 3.10 -14.05
N VAL A 325 -26.36 2.10 -13.98
CA VAL A 325 -25.97 0.68 -13.82
C VAL A 325 -25.37 0.07 -15.09
N SER A 326 -25.62 0.69 -16.25
CA SER A 326 -25.12 0.24 -17.55
C SER A 326 -24.98 1.43 -18.49
N CYS A 327 -23.96 1.39 -19.36
CA CYS A 327 -23.75 2.47 -20.31
C CYS A 327 -24.79 2.45 -21.45
N PRO A 328 -25.21 3.62 -21.96
CA PRO A 328 -26.10 3.71 -23.13
C PRO A 328 -25.52 3.03 -24.37
N LYS A 329 -26.37 2.71 -25.37
CA LYS A 329 -26.01 1.91 -26.57
C LYS A 329 -24.80 2.37 -27.38
N ASN A 330 -24.36 3.63 -27.26
CA ASN A 330 -23.22 4.21 -28.01
C ASN A 330 -22.03 4.55 -27.10
N LYS A 331 -22.02 4.04 -25.87
CA LYS A 331 -20.93 4.25 -24.92
C LYS A 331 -20.46 2.91 -24.38
N ILE A 332 -19.18 2.83 -24.07
CA ILE A 332 -18.55 1.66 -23.47
C ILE A 332 -18.15 1.94 -22.02
N HIS A 333 -17.99 0.86 -21.27
CA HIS A 333 -17.45 0.91 -19.92
C HIS A 333 -15.94 1.13 -19.98
N TYR A 334 -15.45 2.20 -19.36
CA TYR A 334 -14.03 2.41 -19.16
C TYR A 334 -13.80 2.87 -17.73
N SER A 335 -13.11 2.05 -16.93
CA SER A 335 -12.99 2.26 -15.49
C SER A 335 -14.40 2.42 -14.86
N ASN A 336 -14.63 3.44 -14.04
CA ASN A 336 -15.91 3.72 -13.39
C ASN A 336 -16.78 4.75 -14.15
N ARG A 337 -16.61 4.90 -15.47
CA ARG A 337 -17.40 5.84 -16.30
C ARG A 337 -17.81 5.25 -17.65
N CYS A 338 -18.80 5.91 -18.26
CA CYS A 338 -19.25 5.66 -19.62
C CYS A 338 -18.57 6.64 -20.58
N VAL A 339 -17.75 6.12 -21.48
CA VAL A 339 -17.04 6.91 -22.50
C VAL A 339 -17.59 6.60 -23.89
N THR A 340 -17.48 7.54 -24.81
CA THR A 340 -17.78 7.28 -26.22
C THR A 340 -16.70 6.37 -26.81
N GLU A 341 -17.10 5.29 -27.47
CA GLU A 341 -16.15 4.37 -28.09
C GLU A 341 -15.42 5.06 -29.25
N LEU A 342 -14.11 5.18 -29.12
CA LEU A 342 -13.22 5.67 -30.17
C LEU A 342 -12.43 4.49 -30.73
N GLU A 343 -12.52 4.28 -32.04
CA GLU A 343 -11.81 3.20 -32.72
C GLU A 343 -10.30 3.27 -32.43
N GLY A 344 -9.71 2.14 -32.06
CA GLY A 344 -8.27 2.05 -31.77
C GLY A 344 -7.83 2.73 -30.47
N CYS A 345 -8.76 3.24 -29.65
CA CYS A 345 -8.41 3.85 -28.37
C CYS A 345 -8.17 2.81 -27.28
N HIS A 346 -7.05 2.95 -26.57
CA HIS A 346 -6.68 2.10 -25.44
C HIS A 346 -7.07 2.73 -24.09
N SER A 347 -6.87 4.05 -23.95
CA SER A 347 -7.20 4.76 -22.71
C SER A 347 -7.78 6.13 -23.00
N TYR A 348 -8.76 6.53 -22.17
CA TYR A 348 -9.51 7.77 -22.31
C TYR A 348 -9.09 8.80 -21.26
N GLY A 349 -9.12 10.07 -21.67
CA GLY A 349 -8.92 11.24 -20.83
C GLY A 349 -10.19 11.68 -20.08
N ARG A 350 -10.12 12.85 -19.44
CA ARG A 350 -11.26 13.35 -18.64
C ARG A 350 -12.43 13.79 -19.52
N ASN A 351 -12.15 14.20 -20.76
CA ASN A 351 -13.09 14.78 -21.71
C ASN A 351 -13.58 13.74 -22.75
N ASP A 352 -13.50 12.44 -22.45
CA ASP A 352 -13.80 11.33 -23.38
C ASP A 352 -12.89 11.29 -24.62
N GLU A 353 -11.80 12.06 -24.65
CA GLU A 353 -10.78 12.01 -25.69
C GLU A 353 -9.87 10.79 -25.49
N CYS A 354 -9.33 10.25 -26.58
CA CYS A 354 -8.30 9.25 -26.46
C CYS A 354 -6.98 9.89 -26.01
N VAL A 355 -6.30 9.30 -25.04
CA VAL A 355 -4.96 9.74 -24.61
C VAL A 355 -3.87 8.73 -24.94
N LYS A 356 -4.25 7.50 -25.31
CA LYS A 356 -3.33 6.45 -25.78
C LYS A 356 -4.06 5.51 -26.73
N CYS A 357 -3.44 5.24 -27.87
CA CYS A 357 -3.96 4.31 -28.86
C CYS A 357 -3.42 2.89 -28.66
N VAL A 358 -4.13 1.89 -29.20
CA VAL A 358 -3.62 0.52 -29.33
C VAL A 358 -2.51 0.46 -30.41
N PRO A 359 -1.64 -0.57 -30.39
CA PRO A 359 -0.64 -0.75 -31.44
C PRO A 359 -1.25 -0.79 -32.85
N GLY A 360 -0.56 -0.18 -33.82
CA GLY A 360 -1.05 0.01 -35.19
C GLY A 360 -1.91 1.27 -35.39
N TYR A 361 -2.04 2.12 -34.36
CA TYR A 361 -2.68 3.42 -34.42
C TYR A 361 -1.78 4.51 -33.85
N ARG A 362 -1.94 5.74 -34.33
CA ARG A 362 -1.28 6.94 -33.80
C ARG A 362 -2.31 7.92 -33.24
N LEU A 363 -1.91 8.68 -32.23
CA LEU A 363 -2.75 9.69 -31.61
C LEU A 363 -2.68 11.01 -32.38
N VAL A 364 -3.83 11.51 -32.84
CA VAL A 364 -3.99 12.80 -33.51
C VAL A 364 -5.16 13.53 -32.87
N GLU A 365 -4.90 14.64 -32.19
CA GLU A 365 -5.92 15.51 -31.58
C GLU A 365 -6.97 14.77 -30.72
N GLY A 366 -6.56 13.76 -29.95
CA GLY A 366 -7.48 13.00 -29.09
C GLY A 366 -8.22 11.85 -29.79
N VAL A 367 -7.89 11.55 -31.04
CA VAL A 367 -8.45 10.45 -31.83
C VAL A 367 -7.32 9.54 -32.33
N CYS A 368 -7.61 8.24 -32.47
CA CYS A 368 -6.63 7.28 -32.98
C CYS A 368 -6.80 7.10 -34.50
N GLU A 369 -5.76 7.44 -35.25
CA GLU A 369 -5.69 7.21 -36.69
C GLU A 369 -4.89 5.92 -36.95
N ARG A 370 -5.41 5.03 -37.79
CA ARG A 370 -4.73 3.77 -38.14
C ARG A 370 -3.45 4.05 -38.96
N CYS A 371 -2.39 3.29 -38.69
CA CYS A 371 -1.22 3.28 -39.56
C CYS A 371 -1.62 2.71 -40.93
N ALA A 372 -1.32 3.44 -42.00
CA ALA A 372 -1.56 3.02 -43.37
C ALA A 372 -0.50 2.02 -43.88
N VAL A 373 0.68 1.99 -43.24
CA VAL A 373 1.74 1.03 -43.55
C VAL A 373 1.37 -0.35 -43.00
N ASP A 374 1.29 -1.34 -43.89
CA ASP A 374 1.04 -2.73 -43.51
C ASP A 374 2.09 -3.24 -42.52
N ASN A 375 1.64 -4.06 -41.58
CA ASN A 375 2.48 -4.64 -40.52
C ASN A 375 3.22 -3.61 -39.63
N CYS A 376 2.79 -2.34 -39.65
CA CYS A 376 3.32 -1.33 -38.75
C CYS A 376 2.71 -1.45 -37.35
N GLU A 377 3.56 -1.32 -36.32
CA GLU A 377 3.16 -1.29 -34.92
C GLU A 377 3.08 0.15 -34.39
N VAL A 378 3.99 1.03 -34.82
CA VAL A 378 4.06 2.44 -34.39
C VAL A 378 4.35 3.33 -35.59
N CYS A 379 3.50 4.34 -35.84
CA CYS A 379 3.63 5.32 -36.93
C CYS A 379 3.48 6.76 -36.41
N THR A 380 4.36 7.20 -35.50
CA THR A 380 4.25 8.51 -34.84
C THR A 380 4.41 9.68 -35.79
N SER A 381 5.26 9.55 -36.82
CA SER A 381 5.59 10.67 -37.72
C SER A 381 4.48 10.99 -38.72
N SER A 382 3.93 9.97 -39.38
CA SER A 382 2.78 10.08 -40.28
C SER A 382 2.07 8.73 -40.34
N SER A 383 0.79 8.66 -40.70
CA SER A 383 0.14 7.36 -40.92
C SER A 383 0.79 6.57 -42.07
N SER A 384 1.50 7.24 -42.98
CA SER A 384 2.20 6.65 -44.13
C SER A 384 3.66 6.29 -43.87
N VAL A 385 4.19 6.49 -42.65
CA VAL A 385 5.58 6.18 -42.31
C VAL A 385 5.60 5.40 -41.00
N CYS A 386 6.17 4.20 -41.04
CA CYS A 386 6.35 3.39 -39.86
C CYS A 386 7.64 3.75 -39.12
N ASN A 387 7.60 3.65 -37.79
CA ASN A 387 8.74 3.82 -36.90
C ASN A 387 9.10 2.52 -36.19
N ILE A 388 8.13 1.63 -35.95
CA ILE A 388 8.35 0.29 -35.36
C ILE A 388 7.42 -0.69 -36.05
N CYS A 389 7.97 -1.77 -36.59
CA CYS A 389 7.22 -2.82 -37.26
C CYS A 389 6.75 -3.90 -36.27
N LYS A 390 5.66 -4.59 -36.61
CA LYS A 390 5.20 -5.76 -35.84
C LYS A 390 6.28 -6.85 -35.87
N ALA A 391 6.33 -7.67 -34.83
CA ALA A 391 7.27 -8.80 -34.75
C ALA A 391 7.26 -9.66 -36.02
N GLY A 392 8.46 -9.98 -36.54
CA GLY A 392 8.66 -10.68 -37.80
C GLY A 392 8.82 -9.77 -39.02
N TYR A 393 8.72 -8.45 -38.85
CA TYR A 393 8.97 -7.45 -39.88
C TYR A 393 10.04 -6.47 -39.42
N GLY A 394 10.90 -6.04 -40.35
CA GLY A 394 11.95 -5.05 -40.12
C GLY A 394 11.64 -3.73 -40.81
N LEU A 395 12.07 -2.64 -40.18
CA LEU A 395 11.89 -1.30 -40.72
C LEU A 395 12.95 -0.99 -41.78
N GLU A 396 12.49 -0.62 -42.98
CA GLU A 396 13.32 -0.18 -44.09
C GLU A 396 12.68 1.03 -44.78
N SER A 397 13.33 2.19 -44.73
CA SER A 397 12.85 3.44 -45.34
C SER A 397 11.41 3.85 -44.96
N GLY A 398 10.98 3.55 -43.73
CA GLY A 398 9.64 3.86 -43.25
C GLY A 398 8.58 2.80 -43.61
N MET A 399 8.96 1.70 -44.24
CA MET A 399 8.11 0.57 -44.60
C MET A 399 8.48 -0.68 -43.79
N CYS A 400 7.52 -1.57 -43.56
CA CYS A 400 7.73 -2.82 -42.85
C CYS A 400 7.79 -4.00 -43.81
N ASN A 401 8.98 -4.59 -43.90
CA ASN A 401 9.27 -5.70 -44.79
C ASN A 401 9.48 -6.98 -43.98
N LEU A 402 9.09 -8.12 -44.54
CA LEU A 402 9.16 -9.42 -43.86
C LEU A 402 10.62 -9.78 -43.57
N CYS A 403 10.92 -10.14 -42.32
CA CYS A 403 12.23 -10.68 -41.96
C CYS A 403 12.41 -12.11 -42.49
N GLY A 404 13.65 -12.58 -42.55
CA GLY A 404 13.92 -13.99 -42.80
C GLY A 404 13.30 -14.93 -41.76
N GLU A 405 13.20 -16.21 -42.13
CA GLU A 405 12.39 -17.18 -41.38
C GLU A 405 12.77 -17.25 -39.90
N GLY A 406 11.75 -17.22 -39.04
CA GLY A 406 11.91 -17.32 -37.58
C GLY A 406 12.49 -16.10 -36.89
N CYS A 407 12.84 -15.06 -37.65
CA CYS A 407 13.35 -13.82 -37.13
C CYS A 407 12.24 -12.96 -36.48
N ARG A 408 12.56 -12.30 -35.37
CA ARG A 408 11.68 -11.34 -34.68
C ARG A 408 11.95 -9.90 -35.09
N THR A 409 13.22 -9.51 -35.26
CA THR A 409 13.64 -8.15 -35.65
C THR A 409 14.74 -8.19 -36.70
N CYS A 410 14.67 -7.33 -37.72
CA CYS A 410 15.64 -7.21 -38.81
C CYS A 410 15.76 -5.75 -39.32
N ASP A 411 15.81 -4.79 -38.39
CA ASP A 411 15.78 -3.36 -38.74
C ASP A 411 17.04 -2.91 -39.48
N GLY A 412 16.87 -2.10 -40.53
CA GLY A 412 17.96 -1.54 -41.34
C GLY A 412 18.46 -2.44 -42.47
N ASP A 413 18.32 -3.75 -42.35
CA ASP A 413 18.51 -4.73 -43.44
C ASP A 413 17.66 -5.96 -43.17
N VAL A 414 16.61 -6.15 -43.96
CA VAL A 414 15.64 -7.25 -43.82
C VAL A 414 16.27 -8.63 -44.03
N SER A 415 17.47 -8.65 -44.64
CA SER A 415 18.27 -9.85 -44.87
C SER A 415 19.11 -10.23 -43.64
N VAL A 416 19.13 -9.39 -42.60
CA VAL A 416 19.92 -9.60 -41.38
C VAL A 416 19.01 -9.64 -40.17
N CYS A 417 18.86 -10.84 -39.61
CA CYS A 417 18.16 -11.08 -38.38
C CYS A 417 19.00 -10.66 -37.16
N THR A 418 18.37 -9.92 -36.25
CA THR A 418 19.02 -9.42 -35.02
C THR A 418 18.45 -10.03 -33.74
N THR A 419 17.21 -10.50 -33.74
CA THR A 419 16.66 -11.34 -32.66
C THR A 419 15.69 -12.39 -33.20
N CYS A 420 15.54 -13.49 -32.48
CA CYS A 420 14.66 -14.60 -32.87
C CYS A 420 13.30 -14.57 -32.18
N LEU A 421 12.30 -15.16 -32.84
CA LEU A 421 11.04 -15.51 -32.18
C LEU A 421 11.32 -16.58 -31.11
N LEU A 422 10.59 -16.55 -29.99
CA LEU A 422 10.83 -17.38 -28.79
C LEU A 422 10.99 -18.90 -29.02
N ARG A 423 10.55 -19.41 -30.18
CA ARG A 423 10.65 -20.84 -30.54
C ARG A 423 11.98 -21.24 -31.19
N PHE A 424 12.87 -20.28 -31.48
CA PHE A 424 14.19 -20.51 -32.07
C PHE A 424 15.27 -20.07 -31.08
N ASN A 425 16.40 -20.78 -31.10
CA ASN A 425 17.46 -20.61 -30.11
C ASN A 425 18.66 -19.84 -30.65
N TYR A 426 18.89 -19.89 -31.98
CA TYR A 426 20.11 -19.35 -32.59
C TYR A 426 19.82 -18.58 -33.87
N ILE A 427 20.56 -17.48 -34.08
CA ILE A 427 20.68 -16.84 -35.39
C ILE A 427 21.60 -17.68 -36.27
N SER A 428 21.21 -17.89 -37.54
CA SER A 428 21.95 -18.71 -38.50
C SER A 428 23.37 -18.16 -38.79
N PRO A 429 24.31 -18.98 -39.31
CA PRO A 429 25.64 -18.50 -39.68
C PRO A 429 25.64 -17.34 -40.68
N GLY A 430 24.71 -17.35 -41.64
CA GLY A 430 24.53 -16.25 -42.59
C GLY A 430 23.80 -15.04 -42.01
N LYS A 431 23.36 -15.11 -40.75
CA LYS A 431 22.58 -14.10 -40.03
C LYS A 431 21.22 -13.77 -40.64
N ASN A 432 20.74 -14.53 -41.61
CA ASN A 432 19.54 -14.21 -42.37
C ASN A 432 18.25 -14.85 -41.84
N CYS A 433 18.33 -15.75 -40.86
CA CYS A 433 17.17 -16.42 -40.28
C CYS A 433 17.50 -16.99 -38.90
N CYS A 434 16.50 -17.54 -38.22
CA CYS A 434 16.66 -18.21 -36.94
C CYS A 434 16.45 -19.72 -37.06
N ILE A 435 17.28 -20.48 -36.36
CA ILE A 435 17.31 -21.94 -36.37
C ILE A 435 17.28 -22.49 -34.94
N SER A 436 16.80 -23.72 -34.79
CA SER A 436 16.69 -24.38 -33.47
C SER A 436 18.00 -24.99 -32.98
N THR A 437 18.92 -25.30 -33.91
CA THR A 437 20.19 -26.00 -33.68
C THR A 437 21.24 -25.53 -34.67
N CYS A 438 22.48 -25.36 -34.24
CA CYS A 438 23.57 -24.98 -35.13
C CYS A 438 23.95 -26.10 -36.11
N PRO A 439 24.27 -25.78 -37.38
CA PRO A 439 24.62 -26.76 -38.41
C PRO A 439 26.01 -27.38 -38.18
N GLU A 440 26.32 -28.47 -38.91
CA GLU A 440 27.67 -29.04 -38.89
C GLU A 440 28.74 -28.00 -39.25
N HIS A 441 29.94 -28.19 -38.69
CA HIS A 441 31.08 -27.28 -38.85
C HIS A 441 30.86 -25.85 -38.32
N SER A 442 29.97 -25.70 -37.34
CA SER A 442 29.75 -24.47 -36.60
C SER A 442 29.74 -24.70 -35.09
N HIS A 443 29.77 -23.62 -34.31
CA HIS A 443 29.69 -23.63 -32.86
C HIS A 443 28.76 -22.52 -32.34
N GLU A 444 28.23 -22.73 -31.14
CA GLU A 444 27.35 -21.79 -30.47
C GLU A 444 28.14 -20.67 -29.82
N VAL A 445 27.73 -19.43 -30.08
CA VAL A 445 28.27 -18.22 -29.46
C VAL A 445 27.13 -17.45 -28.82
N PHE A 446 27.33 -16.98 -27.58
CA PHE A 446 26.31 -16.24 -26.84
C PHE A 446 26.73 -14.79 -26.66
N SER A 447 25.83 -13.86 -26.97
CA SER A 447 25.95 -12.45 -26.61
C SER A 447 24.75 -12.07 -25.75
N GLY A 448 24.94 -12.08 -24.42
CA GLY A 448 23.83 -11.96 -23.47
C GLY A 448 22.93 -13.20 -23.51
N GLU A 449 21.61 -12.99 -23.65
CA GLU A 449 20.60 -14.07 -23.75
C GLU A 449 20.39 -14.58 -25.19
N LEU A 450 21.08 -14.02 -26.18
CA LEU A 450 20.91 -14.34 -27.60
C LEU A 450 22.02 -15.27 -28.10
N GLY A 451 21.64 -16.40 -28.69
CA GLY A 451 22.54 -17.37 -29.31
C GLY A 451 22.78 -17.12 -30.80
N PHE A 452 24.00 -17.41 -31.25
CA PHE A 452 24.46 -17.31 -32.65
C PHE A 452 25.17 -18.61 -33.04
N CYS A 453 25.10 -18.98 -34.31
CA CYS A 453 25.93 -20.04 -34.87
C CYS A 453 27.08 -19.43 -35.67
N GLU A 454 28.32 -19.72 -35.30
CA GLU A 454 29.51 -19.27 -36.03
C GLU A 454 30.25 -20.45 -36.68
N CYS A 455 30.57 -20.33 -37.96
CA CYS A 455 31.36 -21.36 -38.66
C CYS A 455 32.77 -21.45 -38.06
N TYR A 456 33.35 -22.66 -38.04
CA TYR A 456 34.77 -22.82 -37.70
C TYR A 456 35.66 -22.11 -38.74
N GLY A 457 36.88 -21.73 -38.36
CA GLY A 457 37.71 -20.78 -39.13
C GLY A 457 37.97 -21.10 -40.61
N ASP A 458 37.94 -22.38 -41.00
CA ASP A 458 38.15 -22.81 -42.39
C ASP A 458 36.84 -22.88 -43.21
N TYR A 459 35.69 -22.54 -42.62
CA TYR A 459 34.36 -22.64 -43.21
C TYR A 459 33.70 -21.26 -43.27
N LYS A 460 32.85 -21.05 -44.28
CA LYS A 460 32.05 -19.85 -44.48
C LYS A 460 30.56 -20.19 -44.57
N PRO A 461 29.66 -19.25 -44.24
CA PRO A 461 28.24 -19.44 -44.45
C PRO A 461 27.94 -19.73 -45.92
N SER A 462 27.07 -20.71 -46.17
CA SER A 462 26.54 -21.02 -47.50
C SER A 462 25.72 -19.86 -48.07
N ALA A 463 25.43 -19.92 -49.37
CA ALA A 463 24.64 -18.87 -50.04
C ALA A 463 23.23 -18.67 -49.45
N ASP A 464 22.61 -19.73 -48.91
CA ASP A 464 21.34 -19.68 -48.20
C ASP A 464 21.48 -19.31 -46.71
N GLY A 465 22.71 -19.17 -46.21
CA GLY A 465 23.04 -18.78 -44.83
C GLY A 465 22.80 -19.86 -43.78
N LEU A 466 22.41 -21.08 -44.17
CA LEU A 466 21.98 -22.15 -43.26
C LEU A 466 23.07 -23.16 -42.91
N ARG A 467 24.19 -23.19 -43.65
CA ARG A 467 25.26 -24.20 -43.50
C ARG A 467 26.63 -23.53 -43.48
N CYS A 468 27.63 -24.29 -43.03
CA CYS A 468 29.03 -23.90 -43.09
C CYS A 468 29.76 -24.79 -44.10
N GLU A 469 30.29 -24.20 -45.16
CA GLU A 469 30.98 -24.88 -46.26
C GLU A 469 32.35 -24.27 -46.54
N LYS A 470 33.24 -25.01 -47.22
CA LYS A 470 34.63 -24.58 -47.50
C LYS A 470 34.76 -23.68 -48.71
#